data_AF-A0A1V5F737-F1
#
_entry.id   AF-A0A1V5F737-F1
#
_cell.length_a   1.000
_cell.length_b   1.000
_cell.length_c   1.000
_cell.angle_alpha   90.00
_cell.angle_beta   90.00
_cell.angle_gamma   90.00
#
_symmetry.space_group_name_H-M   'P 1'
#
loop_
_entity.id
_entity.type
_entity.pdbx_description
1 polymer ?
#
loop_
_entity_poly.entity_id
_entity_poly.type
_entity_poly.pdbx_seq_one_letter_code
_entity_poly.pdbx_strand_id
1 'polypeptide(L)'
;MQDNLGEFSVNDFPLEDRNKDFYFYKYCKPDGEWIEKDEPICEIRIGEYNEYIFKSGTLIARKAGILEWTVEKDCKLEENMVLYKLHDKGVYEKENSIDKNEYKHFFTLNEHNYSIDSWLVSDGSFVKKGDEIYIYMDSKFNRLIHKAEKDGYIHIIDPRKIFSIKKNELLYYIRNKDDQRVIEKYQNIPKIIVDDFTQSKSIIWDFVSSKNSKAYGVITKSDDGLVDLIFTFNYLQNGDKIVFYFNPKQIRPRQNDKISFLFESGEVIEFRLISNPVIIQKKNDDIVLEYKSSITKSELELFANKEFKKWKINLVNENCEILGGENGGIIDYESKSNLITVIKKFGADYISTVLSNISDYQPIETRDSNLRTDKKDDICFVYLMHDTANGYYKIGISNKPYYRERTLQSEKPAIELIASKKFPVRKIAESFEKSLHNVYDDKRLRGEWFELDENDVKNIIESLK
;
A
#
# COMPACT_ATOMS: atom_id res chain seq x y z
N MET A 1 18.22 -34.63 34.36
CA MET A 1 16.84 -34.39 33.89
C MET A 1 15.87 -34.06 35.02
N GLN A 2 16.11 -34.50 36.26
CA GLN A 2 15.26 -34.18 37.44
C GLN A 2 15.35 -32.72 37.92
N ASP A 3 16.47 -32.00 37.69
CA ASP A 3 16.65 -30.61 38.17
C ASP A 3 15.89 -29.54 37.38
N ASN A 4 15.14 -29.90 36.33
CA ASN A 4 14.35 -28.94 35.52
C ASN A 4 12.91 -28.81 36.02
N LEU A 5 12.48 -29.67 36.94
CA LEU A 5 11.11 -29.74 37.44
C LEU A 5 11.09 -29.25 38.89
N GLY A 6 10.24 -28.26 39.17
CA GLY A 6 9.96 -27.81 40.52
C GLY A 6 8.85 -28.64 41.13
N GLU A 7 9.14 -29.87 41.56
CA GLU A 7 8.16 -30.73 42.23
C GLU A 7 7.90 -30.24 43.67
N PHE A 8 6.63 -30.23 44.06
CA PHE A 8 6.24 -29.91 45.43
C PHE A 8 6.60 -31.07 46.36
N SER A 9 7.30 -30.74 47.44
CA SER A 9 7.52 -31.68 48.54
C SER A 9 7.20 -31.04 49.88
N VAL A 10 6.35 -31.69 50.67
CA VAL A 10 6.01 -31.24 52.04
C VAL A 10 7.25 -31.21 52.94
N ASN A 11 8.28 -32.00 52.61
CA ASN A 11 9.53 -32.06 53.38
C ASN A 11 10.39 -30.78 53.27
N ASP A 12 10.15 -29.96 52.24
CA ASP A 12 10.82 -28.66 52.08
C ASP A 12 10.34 -27.61 53.11
N PHE A 13 9.32 -27.93 53.91
CA PHE A 13 8.74 -27.05 54.91
C PHE A 13 9.03 -27.51 56.37
N PRO A 14 9.01 -26.58 57.35
CA PRO A 14 9.21 -26.90 58.76
C PRO A 14 8.27 -27.99 59.26
N LEU A 15 8.75 -28.84 60.18
CA LEU A 15 8.00 -29.98 60.74
C LEU A 15 6.60 -29.61 61.24
N GLU A 16 6.45 -28.43 61.85
CA GLU A 16 5.19 -27.88 62.36
C GLU A 16 4.13 -27.58 61.28
N ASP A 17 4.54 -27.43 60.03
CA ASP A 17 3.66 -27.10 58.91
C ASP A 17 3.29 -28.32 58.06
N ARG A 18 4.00 -29.44 58.19
CA ARG A 18 3.86 -30.61 57.30
C ARG A 18 2.50 -31.29 57.34
N ASN A 19 1.74 -31.09 58.42
CA ASN A 19 0.40 -31.65 58.59
C ASN A 19 -0.71 -30.69 58.08
N LYS A 20 -0.35 -29.54 57.52
CA LYS A 20 -1.30 -28.54 57.00
C LYS A 20 -1.49 -28.74 55.50
N ASP A 21 -2.59 -28.20 54.98
CA ASP A 21 -2.80 -28.09 53.55
C ASP A 21 -1.91 -26.99 52.94
N PHE A 22 -1.47 -27.19 51.71
CA PHE A 22 -0.67 -26.23 50.96
C PHE A 22 -1.43 -25.79 49.71
N TYR A 23 -1.39 -24.50 49.40
CA TYR A 23 -2.07 -23.93 48.24
C TYR A 23 -1.12 -23.04 47.46
N PHE A 24 -1.12 -23.16 46.14
CA PHE A 24 -0.37 -22.25 45.27
C PHE A 24 -0.91 -20.82 45.39
N TYR A 25 -0.04 -19.82 45.57
CA TYR A 25 -0.45 -18.43 45.67
C TYR A 25 -0.22 -17.65 44.37
N LYS A 26 1.04 -17.48 43.97
CA LYS A 26 1.42 -16.75 42.75
C LYS A 26 2.86 -17.07 42.35
N TYR A 27 3.18 -16.84 41.08
CA TYR A 27 4.55 -16.77 40.60
C TYR A 27 5.15 -15.38 40.87
N CYS A 28 6.45 -15.33 41.13
CA CYS A 28 7.21 -14.11 41.35
C CYS A 28 7.64 -13.42 40.05
N LYS A 29 7.73 -14.18 38.94
CA LYS A 29 7.96 -13.66 37.59
C LYS A 29 6.91 -14.16 36.59
N PRO A 30 6.63 -13.37 35.53
CA PRO A 30 5.87 -13.78 34.36
C PRO A 30 6.30 -15.12 33.75
N ASP A 31 5.33 -15.82 33.15
CA ASP A 31 5.56 -17.03 32.35
C ASP A 31 6.50 -16.71 31.18
N GLY A 32 7.49 -17.57 30.94
CA GLY A 32 8.50 -17.41 29.91
C GLY A 32 9.66 -16.47 30.26
N GLU A 33 9.70 -15.86 31.44
CA GLU A 33 10.82 -15.00 31.84
C GLU A 33 12.04 -15.82 32.31
N TRP A 34 13.23 -15.23 32.22
CA TRP A 34 14.46 -15.81 32.75
C TRP A 34 14.51 -15.63 34.28
N ILE A 35 14.71 -16.74 34.98
CA ILE A 35 14.95 -16.81 36.42
C ILE A 35 16.44 -17.13 36.60
N GLU A 36 17.14 -16.35 37.42
CA GLU A 36 18.50 -16.67 37.83
C GLU A 36 18.50 -17.72 38.95
N LYS A 37 19.62 -18.42 39.10
CA LYS A 37 19.81 -19.29 40.26
C LYS A 37 19.68 -18.46 41.54
N ASP A 38 19.04 -19.04 42.55
CA ASP A 38 18.78 -18.46 43.86
C ASP A 38 17.76 -17.30 43.89
N GLU A 39 17.06 -17.03 42.77
CA GLU A 39 15.92 -16.10 42.74
C GLU A 39 14.59 -16.75 43.17
N PRO A 40 13.67 -15.99 43.80
CA PRO A 40 12.31 -16.45 44.07
C PRO A 40 11.53 -16.84 42.81
N ILE A 41 10.88 -18.01 42.83
CA ILE A 41 10.03 -18.51 41.72
C ILE A 41 8.55 -18.30 42.02
N CYS A 42 8.09 -18.78 43.17
CA CYS A 42 6.68 -18.72 43.54
C CYS A 42 6.48 -18.69 45.06
N GLU A 43 5.31 -18.21 45.44
CA GLU A 43 4.82 -18.19 46.81
C GLU A 43 3.74 -19.26 47.01
N ILE A 44 3.79 -19.94 48.14
CA ILE A 44 2.88 -21.00 48.57
C ILE A 44 2.24 -20.58 49.90
N ARG A 45 0.94 -20.78 50.03
CA ARG A 45 0.22 -20.60 51.30
C ARG A 45 0.18 -21.89 52.08
N ILE A 46 0.31 -21.78 53.40
CA ILE A 46 0.37 -22.89 54.32
C ILE A 46 -0.80 -22.81 55.30
N GLY A 47 -1.70 -23.79 55.24
CA GLY A 47 -2.91 -23.92 56.04
C GLY A 47 -4.08 -23.03 55.58
N GLU A 48 -5.26 -23.25 56.18
CA GLU A 48 -6.42 -22.37 56.06
C GLU A 48 -6.35 -21.31 57.16
N TYR A 49 -5.90 -20.10 56.82
CA TYR A 49 -6.04 -18.92 57.68
C TYR A 49 -6.86 -17.91 56.90
N ASN A 50 -7.83 -17.26 57.58
CA ASN A 50 -8.77 -16.27 57.01
C ASN A 50 -8.16 -15.49 55.84
N GLU A 51 -8.91 -15.37 54.74
CA GLU A 51 -8.48 -14.96 53.37
C GLU A 51 -7.56 -13.72 53.26
N TYR A 52 -7.36 -12.95 54.32
CA TYR A 52 -6.57 -11.73 54.37
C TYR A 52 -5.16 -11.86 54.98
N ILE A 53 -4.85 -12.91 55.76
CA ILE A 53 -3.51 -13.11 56.37
C ILE A 53 -3.19 -14.60 56.35
N PHE A 54 -2.05 -15.03 55.83
CA PHE A 54 -1.66 -16.45 55.85
C PHE A 54 -0.15 -16.60 56.05
N LYS A 55 0.28 -17.77 56.56
CA LYS A 55 1.70 -18.15 56.54
C LYS A 55 2.08 -18.51 55.12
N SER A 56 3.15 -17.91 54.60
CA SER A 56 3.65 -18.20 53.26
C SER A 56 5.04 -18.80 53.28
N GLY A 57 5.34 -19.63 52.29
CA GLY A 57 6.69 -20.04 51.94
C GLY A 57 7.02 -19.63 50.52
N THR A 58 8.28 -19.31 50.28
CA THR A 58 8.79 -18.93 48.96
C THR A 58 9.71 -20.02 48.45
N LEU A 59 9.43 -20.54 47.26
CA LEU A 59 10.34 -21.44 46.57
C LEU A 59 11.35 -20.63 45.77
N ILE A 60 12.61 -21.05 45.87
CA ILE A 60 13.75 -20.41 45.22
C ILE A 60 14.29 -21.32 44.12
N ALA A 61 14.74 -20.72 43.03
CA ALA A 61 15.31 -21.42 41.89
C ALA A 61 16.63 -22.11 42.23
N ARG A 62 16.71 -23.42 42.05
CA ARG A 62 17.97 -24.18 42.26
C ARG A 62 18.98 -23.99 41.13
N LYS A 63 18.53 -23.50 39.98
CA LYS A 63 19.31 -23.27 38.76
C LYS A 63 18.63 -22.19 37.91
N ALA A 64 19.40 -21.56 37.04
CA ALA A 64 18.88 -20.58 36.11
C ALA A 64 18.12 -21.25 34.95
N GLY A 65 17.13 -20.57 34.40
CA GLY A 65 16.37 -21.05 33.25
C GLY A 65 15.13 -20.22 32.94
N ILE A 66 14.46 -20.59 31.85
CA ILE A 66 13.18 -20.00 31.43
C ILE A 66 12.04 -20.65 32.20
N LEU A 67 11.27 -19.83 32.92
CA LEU A 67 10.15 -20.27 33.72
C LEU A 67 8.95 -20.68 32.86
N GLU A 68 8.43 -21.88 33.08
CA GLU A 68 7.10 -22.33 32.63
C GLU A 68 6.17 -22.42 33.84
N TRP A 69 5.04 -21.73 33.78
CA TRP A 69 3.95 -21.88 34.74
C TRP A 69 3.20 -23.18 34.49
N THR A 70 2.99 -23.99 35.52
CA THR A 70 2.28 -25.29 35.42
C THR A 70 1.05 -25.39 36.31
N VAL A 71 0.84 -24.43 37.22
CA VAL A 71 -0.23 -24.47 38.23
C VAL A 71 -0.97 -23.14 38.29
N GLU A 72 -2.27 -23.18 38.56
CA GLU A 72 -3.10 -21.99 38.73
C GLU A 72 -3.17 -21.55 40.20
N LYS A 73 -3.46 -20.26 40.41
CA LYS A 73 -3.70 -19.68 41.74
C LYS A 73 -4.78 -20.46 42.48
N ASP A 74 -4.58 -20.61 43.79
CA ASP A 74 -5.48 -21.29 44.74
C ASP A 74 -5.58 -22.82 44.54
N CYS A 75 -4.78 -23.40 43.63
CA CYS A 75 -4.69 -24.85 43.48
C CYS A 75 -4.12 -25.51 44.74
N LYS A 76 -4.79 -26.55 45.26
CA LYS A 76 -4.30 -27.37 46.36
C LYS A 76 -3.10 -28.19 45.87
N LEU A 77 -2.00 -28.15 46.62
CA LEU A 77 -0.75 -28.81 46.26
C LEU A 77 -0.68 -30.22 46.85
N GLU A 78 -0.32 -31.18 46.01
CA GLU A 78 -0.10 -32.58 46.38
C GLU A 78 1.37 -32.97 46.19
N GLU A 79 1.86 -33.96 46.94
CA GLU A 79 3.26 -34.41 46.87
C GLU A 79 3.64 -34.84 45.44
N ASN A 80 4.81 -34.40 44.98
CA ASN A 80 5.33 -34.55 43.61
C ASN A 80 4.57 -33.79 42.51
N MET A 81 3.64 -32.90 42.86
CA MET A 81 3.00 -32.02 41.87
C MET A 81 4.05 -31.06 41.27
N VAL A 82 4.13 -30.98 39.95
CA VAL A 82 5.05 -30.07 39.27
C VAL A 82 4.51 -28.64 39.35
N LEU A 83 5.19 -27.79 40.11
CA LEU A 83 4.84 -26.38 40.33
C LEU A 83 5.36 -25.43 39.26
N TYR A 84 6.46 -25.79 38.62
CA TYR A 84 7.06 -25.05 37.51
C TYR A 84 8.01 -25.96 36.73
N LYS A 85 8.36 -25.53 35.51
CA LYS A 85 9.52 -26.08 34.78
C LYS A 85 10.52 -24.96 34.46
N LEU A 86 11.80 -25.32 34.43
CA LEU A 86 12.87 -24.44 33.96
C LEU A 86 13.48 -25.02 32.69
N HIS A 87 13.41 -24.25 31.61
CA HIS A 87 13.92 -24.62 30.29
C HIS A 87 15.23 -23.91 29.97
N ASP A 88 16.03 -24.52 29.12
CA ASP A 88 17.15 -23.83 28.48
C ASP A 88 16.62 -22.76 27.50
N LYS A 89 17.45 -21.74 27.21
CA LYS A 89 17.09 -20.65 26.28
C LYS A 89 16.67 -21.21 24.92
N GLY A 90 15.60 -20.67 24.34
CA GLY A 90 15.08 -21.07 23.04
C GLY A 90 14.20 -22.33 23.00
N VAL A 91 14.04 -23.05 24.12
CA VAL A 91 13.27 -24.31 24.15
C VAL A 91 11.78 -24.08 24.42
N TYR A 92 11.44 -23.15 25.32
CA TYR A 92 10.05 -22.91 25.70
C TYR A 92 9.35 -21.94 24.74
N GLU A 93 8.17 -22.31 24.25
CA GLU A 93 7.46 -21.56 23.21
C GLU A 93 7.07 -20.14 23.64
N LYS A 94 6.82 -19.91 24.94
CA LYS A 94 6.43 -18.60 25.49
C LYS A 94 7.58 -17.81 26.09
N GLU A 95 8.82 -18.26 25.91
CA GLU A 95 10.01 -17.56 26.39
C GLU A 95 10.02 -16.09 25.93
N ASN A 96 10.22 -15.20 26.91
CA ASN A 96 10.29 -13.75 26.86
C ASN A 96 11.54 -13.21 27.61
N SER A 97 12.62 -13.99 27.68
CA SER A 97 13.85 -13.57 28.37
C SER A 97 14.42 -12.26 27.81
N ILE A 98 15.11 -11.50 28.66
CA ILE A 98 15.75 -10.22 28.31
C ILE A 98 16.67 -10.33 27.08
N ASP A 99 17.36 -11.45 26.91
CA ASP A 99 18.27 -11.69 25.78
C ASP A 99 17.56 -12.03 24.46
N LYS A 100 16.23 -12.20 24.48
CA LYS A 100 15.46 -12.58 23.31
C LYS A 100 15.07 -11.33 22.51
N ASN A 101 15.42 -11.34 21.22
CA ASN A 101 15.04 -10.30 20.26
C ASN A 101 13.52 -10.18 20.03
N GLU A 102 12.72 -11.04 20.65
CA GLU A 102 11.27 -11.14 20.50
C GLU A 102 10.63 -11.26 21.88
N TYR A 103 9.55 -10.52 22.09
CA TYR A 103 8.64 -10.64 23.22
C TYR A 103 7.26 -11.00 22.70
N LYS A 104 6.57 -11.91 23.36
CA LYS A 104 5.26 -12.45 23.02
C LYS A 104 4.27 -12.03 24.09
N HIS A 105 3.25 -11.26 23.72
CA HIS A 105 2.18 -10.89 24.63
C HIS A 105 1.00 -11.86 24.53
N PHE A 106 0.75 -12.59 25.60
CA PHE A 106 -0.42 -13.44 25.76
C PHE A 106 -1.43 -12.77 26.69
N PHE A 107 -2.72 -12.85 26.35
CA PHE A 107 -3.78 -12.36 27.22
C PHE A 107 -4.06 -13.37 28.35
N THR A 108 -3.70 -13.05 29.59
CA THR A 108 -3.66 -14.03 30.72
C THR A 108 -4.75 -13.86 31.79
N LEU A 109 -5.69 -12.92 31.64
CA LEU A 109 -6.72 -12.68 32.65
C LEU A 109 -7.77 -13.81 32.71
N ASN A 110 -8.16 -14.17 33.94
CA ASN A 110 -9.00 -15.35 34.25
C ASN A 110 -10.51 -15.08 34.31
N GLU A 111 -10.96 -13.81 34.27
CA GLU A 111 -12.39 -13.52 34.32
C GLU A 111 -13.06 -13.78 32.96
N HIS A 112 -14.34 -14.18 33.01
CA HIS A 112 -15.06 -14.60 31.82
C HIS A 112 -15.41 -13.38 30.95
N ASN A 113 -15.12 -13.47 29.65
CA ASN A 113 -15.46 -12.55 28.55
C ASN A 113 -14.75 -11.18 28.57
N TYR A 114 -13.59 -11.11 27.90
CA TYR A 114 -12.95 -9.84 27.53
C TYR A 114 -12.99 -9.62 26.02
N SER A 115 -13.11 -8.36 25.62
CA SER A 115 -13.10 -7.92 24.22
C SER A 115 -12.05 -6.85 23.98
N ILE A 116 -11.33 -6.90 22.85
CA ILE A 116 -10.55 -5.74 22.40
C ILE A 116 -11.55 -4.68 21.97
N ASP A 117 -11.45 -3.48 22.51
CA ASP A 117 -12.24 -2.33 22.09
C ASP A 117 -11.56 -1.64 20.90
N SER A 118 -10.26 -1.35 21.03
CA SER A 118 -9.48 -0.71 19.97
C SER A 118 -7.98 -0.92 20.13
N TRP A 119 -7.26 -0.95 19.00
CA TRP A 119 -5.80 -0.83 18.96
C TRP A 119 -5.42 0.65 18.96
N LEU A 120 -4.48 1.03 19.81
CA LEU A 120 -3.99 2.41 19.97
C LEU A 120 -2.70 2.68 19.19
N VAL A 121 -2.05 1.62 18.71
CA VAL A 121 -0.85 1.68 17.88
C VAL A 121 -1.08 1.02 16.53
N SER A 122 -0.36 1.48 15.52
CA SER A 122 -0.37 0.85 14.20
C SER A 122 0.55 -0.37 14.19
N ASP A 123 0.13 -1.45 13.52
CA ASP A 123 0.99 -2.59 13.28
C ASP A 123 2.30 -2.16 12.59
N GLY A 124 3.45 -2.62 13.07
CA GLY A 124 4.77 -2.23 12.58
C GLY A 124 5.35 -0.94 13.17
N SER A 125 4.62 -0.20 14.02
CA SER A 125 5.18 0.97 14.68
C SER A 125 6.20 0.61 15.75
N PHE A 126 7.19 1.48 15.96
CA PHE A 126 8.06 1.39 17.14
C PHE A 126 7.30 1.90 18.37
N VAL A 127 7.30 1.11 19.44
CA VAL A 127 6.71 1.44 20.75
C VAL A 127 7.79 1.45 21.82
N LYS A 128 7.62 2.27 22.84
CA LYS A 128 8.42 2.29 24.07
C LYS A 128 7.68 1.55 25.18
N LYS A 129 8.44 0.98 26.11
CA LYS A 129 7.90 0.40 27.33
C LYS A 129 7.00 1.40 28.04
N GLY A 130 5.77 1.00 28.33
CA GLY A 130 4.74 1.83 28.95
C GLY A 130 3.82 2.56 27.97
N ASP A 131 4.10 2.55 26.66
CA ASP A 131 3.17 3.08 25.65
C ASP A 131 1.88 2.26 25.65
N GLU A 132 0.75 2.94 25.44
CA GLU A 132 -0.57 2.30 25.43
C GLU A 132 -0.78 1.57 24.10
N ILE A 133 -1.09 0.28 24.14
CA ILE A 133 -1.14 -0.57 22.93
C ILE A 133 -2.57 -0.85 22.48
N TYR A 134 -3.44 -1.22 23.41
CA TYR A 134 -4.85 -1.49 23.12
C TYR A 134 -5.73 -1.24 24.34
N ILE A 135 -6.99 -0.94 24.07
CA ILE A 135 -8.06 -0.88 25.05
C ILE A 135 -8.83 -2.19 24.99
N TYR A 136 -9.15 -2.75 26.15
CA TYR A 136 -10.01 -3.93 26.27
C TYR A 136 -11.10 -3.69 27.31
N MET A 137 -12.23 -4.38 27.15
CA MET A 137 -13.38 -4.29 28.05
C MET A 137 -13.57 -5.59 28.82
N ASP A 138 -13.90 -5.46 30.10
CA ASP A 138 -14.39 -6.58 30.91
C ASP A 138 -15.88 -6.86 30.67
N SER A 139 -16.40 -7.90 31.33
CA SER A 139 -17.83 -8.27 31.27
C SER A 139 -18.80 -7.19 31.79
N LYS A 140 -18.29 -6.15 32.47
CA LYS A 140 -19.04 -5.00 32.97
C LYS A 140 -18.85 -3.75 32.10
N PHE A 141 -18.23 -3.89 30.92
CA PHE A 141 -17.91 -2.80 30.00
C PHE A 141 -16.94 -1.75 30.58
N ASN A 142 -16.15 -2.09 31.60
CA ASN A 142 -15.09 -1.20 32.07
C ASN A 142 -13.94 -1.23 31.06
N ARG A 143 -13.51 -0.04 30.61
CA ARG A 143 -12.40 0.11 29.67
C ARG A 143 -11.08 0.09 30.42
N LEU A 144 -10.23 -0.87 30.09
CA LEU A 144 -8.89 -1.07 30.63
C LEU A 144 -7.87 -0.86 29.53
N ILE A 145 -6.70 -0.35 29.89
CA ILE A 145 -5.62 -0.04 28.95
C ILE A 145 -4.47 -1.03 29.19
N HIS A 146 -4.05 -1.69 28.11
CA HIS A 146 -2.82 -2.48 28.11
C HIS A 146 -1.64 -1.64 27.63
N LYS A 147 -0.47 -1.83 28.24
CA LYS A 147 0.75 -1.06 27.96
C LYS A 147 1.89 -1.97 27.52
N ALA A 148 2.75 -1.47 26.64
CA ALA A 148 3.90 -2.19 26.11
C ALA A 148 4.87 -2.59 27.23
N GLU A 149 5.36 -3.82 27.16
CA GLU A 149 6.23 -4.40 28.18
C GLU A 149 7.71 -4.09 27.94
N LYS A 150 8.05 -3.78 26.68
CA LYS A 150 9.39 -3.41 26.26
C LYS A 150 9.37 -2.49 25.04
N ASP A 151 10.53 -1.92 24.75
CA ASP A 151 10.77 -1.15 23.53
C ASP A 151 10.90 -2.07 22.32
N GLY A 152 10.42 -1.62 21.15
CA GLY A 152 10.63 -2.31 19.87
C GLY A 152 9.50 -2.10 18.87
N TYR A 153 9.60 -2.80 17.74
CA TYR A 153 8.58 -2.83 16.69
C TYR A 153 7.48 -3.83 17.04
N ILE A 154 6.23 -3.36 17.04
CA ILE A 154 5.07 -4.20 17.34
C ILE A 154 4.60 -4.96 16.11
N HIS A 155 4.33 -6.25 16.27
CA HIS A 155 3.66 -7.10 15.29
C HIS A 155 2.36 -7.62 15.89
N ILE A 156 1.25 -7.01 15.51
CA ILE A 156 -0.11 -7.39 15.91
C ILE A 156 -0.55 -8.59 15.09
N ILE A 157 -0.97 -9.68 15.74
CA ILE A 157 -1.39 -10.93 15.06
C ILE A 157 -2.60 -10.69 14.15
N ASP A 158 -3.65 -10.11 14.72
CA ASP A 158 -4.88 -9.77 14.02
C ASP A 158 -5.32 -8.34 14.36
N PRO A 159 -4.92 -7.35 13.54
CA PRO A 159 -5.32 -5.95 13.72
C PRO A 159 -6.84 -5.73 13.63
N ARG A 160 -7.61 -6.68 13.09
CA ARG A 160 -9.06 -6.55 12.89
C ARG A 160 -9.87 -7.04 14.08
N LYS A 161 -9.20 -7.61 15.08
CA LYS A 161 -9.85 -8.27 16.19
C LYS A 161 -10.40 -7.25 17.20
N ILE A 162 -11.73 -7.21 17.36
CA ILE A 162 -12.42 -6.22 18.22
C ILE A 162 -13.57 -6.80 19.09
N PHE A 163 -13.62 -8.10 19.40
CA PHE A 163 -14.75 -8.65 20.18
C PHE A 163 -14.48 -9.80 21.15
N SER A 164 -13.65 -10.80 20.83
CA SER A 164 -13.46 -11.95 21.73
C SER A 164 -12.00 -12.29 21.92
N ILE A 165 -11.44 -12.03 23.10
CA ILE A 165 -10.10 -12.48 23.46
C ILE A 165 -10.21 -13.75 24.28
N LYS A 166 -9.45 -14.79 23.92
CA LYS A 166 -9.37 -16.01 24.70
C LYS A 166 -8.24 -15.91 25.72
N LYS A 167 -8.40 -16.57 26.87
CA LYS A 167 -7.29 -16.79 27.81
C LYS A 167 -6.15 -17.49 27.09
N ASN A 168 -4.93 -17.04 27.35
CA ASN A 168 -3.68 -17.47 26.74
C ASN A 168 -3.61 -17.27 25.23
N GLU A 169 -4.38 -16.34 24.68
CA GLU A 169 -4.28 -15.98 23.27
C GLU A 169 -3.12 -15.02 23.02
N LEU A 170 -2.30 -15.33 22.02
CA LEU A 170 -1.22 -14.45 21.56
C LEU A 170 -1.80 -13.28 20.77
N LEU A 171 -1.55 -12.06 21.26
CA LEU A 171 -2.10 -10.84 20.66
C LEU A 171 -1.09 -10.11 19.78
N TYR A 172 0.17 -10.00 20.23
CA TYR A 172 1.23 -9.36 19.48
C TYR A 172 2.62 -9.85 19.88
N TYR A 173 3.59 -9.53 19.03
CA TYR A 173 5.01 -9.57 19.34
C TYR A 173 5.58 -8.16 19.46
N ILE A 174 6.63 -7.99 20.26
CA ILE A 174 7.53 -6.82 20.18
C ILE A 174 8.93 -7.32 19.84
N ARG A 175 9.50 -6.78 18.76
CA ARG A 175 10.80 -7.20 18.21
C ARG A 175 11.76 -6.04 18.06
N ASN A 176 13.06 -6.31 18.13
CA ASN A 176 14.09 -5.27 17.96
C ASN A 176 14.14 -4.71 16.53
N LYS A 177 13.68 -5.49 15.54
CA LYS A 177 13.59 -5.12 14.12
C LYS A 177 12.25 -5.58 13.55
N ASP A 178 11.78 -4.88 12.52
CA ASP A 178 10.50 -5.16 11.87
C ASP A 178 10.60 -6.17 10.70
N ASP A 179 11.81 -6.53 10.28
CA ASP A 179 12.08 -7.36 9.09
C ASP A 179 11.25 -8.66 9.05
N GLN A 180 11.12 -9.34 10.20
CA GLN A 180 10.37 -10.60 10.30
C GLN A 180 8.88 -10.40 10.00
N ARG A 181 8.26 -9.33 10.54
CA ARG A 181 6.84 -9.02 10.29
C ARG A 181 6.63 -8.71 8.81
N VAL A 182 7.54 -7.92 8.24
CA VAL A 182 7.50 -7.54 6.82
C VAL A 182 7.57 -8.76 5.92
N ILE A 183 8.43 -9.73 6.20
CA ILE A 183 8.52 -11.01 5.47
C ILE A 183 7.24 -11.84 5.63
N GLU A 184 6.72 -11.95 6.86
CA GLU A 184 5.56 -12.78 7.19
C GLU A 184 4.26 -12.25 6.58
N LYS A 185 4.02 -10.93 6.66
CA LYS A 185 2.77 -10.29 6.23
C LYS A 185 2.77 -9.89 4.77
N TYR A 186 3.84 -9.26 4.29
CA TYR A 186 3.85 -8.60 2.98
C TYR A 186 4.45 -9.49 1.90
N GLN A 187 3.74 -10.58 1.61
CA GLN A 187 4.20 -11.59 0.67
C GLN A 187 3.90 -11.18 -0.78
N ASN A 188 4.89 -11.38 -1.64
CA ASN A 188 4.78 -11.21 -3.09
C ASN A 188 5.06 -12.57 -3.75
N ILE A 189 4.08 -13.12 -4.45
CA ILE A 189 4.17 -14.46 -5.05
C ILE A 189 4.16 -14.31 -6.57
N PRO A 190 5.31 -14.50 -7.24
CA PRO A 190 5.39 -14.36 -8.69
C PRO A 190 4.79 -15.58 -9.37
N LYS A 191 4.17 -15.34 -10.53
CA LYS A 191 3.73 -16.35 -11.48
C LYS A 191 4.51 -16.18 -12.76
N ILE A 192 5.37 -17.17 -13.03
CA ILE A 192 6.22 -17.20 -14.21
C ILE A 192 5.49 -17.98 -15.30
N ILE A 193 5.29 -17.34 -16.44
CA ILE A 193 4.64 -17.91 -17.61
C ILE A 193 5.70 -18.05 -18.69
N VAL A 194 5.82 -19.23 -19.26
CA VAL A 194 6.69 -19.51 -20.41
C VAL A 194 5.78 -19.67 -21.62
N ASP A 195 6.05 -18.92 -22.69
CA ASP A 195 5.38 -19.08 -23.97
C ASP A 195 6.01 -20.26 -24.72
N ASP A 196 5.22 -21.30 -25.00
CA ASP A 196 5.73 -22.55 -25.57
C ASP A 196 6.32 -22.37 -26.99
N PHE A 197 5.88 -21.36 -27.75
CA PHE A 197 6.32 -21.12 -29.12
C PHE A 197 7.60 -20.29 -29.21
N THR A 198 7.68 -19.25 -28.39
CA THR A 198 8.77 -18.27 -28.41
C THR A 198 9.82 -18.53 -27.33
N GLN A 199 9.50 -19.40 -26.36
CA GLN A 199 10.26 -19.61 -25.13
C GLN A 199 10.47 -18.32 -24.30
N SER A 200 9.70 -17.26 -24.61
CA SER A 200 9.75 -16.01 -23.86
C SER A 200 9.10 -16.18 -22.49
N LYS A 201 9.70 -15.58 -21.48
CA LYS A 201 9.18 -15.59 -20.10
C LYS A 201 8.44 -14.30 -19.81
N SER A 202 7.28 -14.43 -19.18
CA SER A 202 6.57 -13.33 -18.56
C SER A 202 6.51 -13.55 -17.06
N ILE A 203 6.78 -12.50 -16.28
CA ILE A 203 6.66 -12.53 -14.83
C ILE A 203 5.50 -11.61 -14.45
N ILE A 204 4.45 -12.22 -13.92
CA ILE A 204 3.31 -11.55 -13.29
C ILE A 204 3.20 -12.02 -11.83
N TRP A 205 2.12 -11.69 -11.12
CA TRP A 205 1.99 -11.99 -9.70
C TRP A 205 0.65 -12.63 -9.36
N ASP A 206 0.67 -13.70 -8.57
CA ASP A 206 -0.53 -14.27 -7.95
C ASP A 206 -0.97 -13.44 -6.74
N PHE A 207 0.00 -12.87 -6.01
CA PHE A 207 -0.21 -11.99 -4.85
C PHE A 207 0.84 -10.87 -4.83
N VAL A 208 0.39 -9.66 -4.49
CA VAL A 208 1.24 -8.49 -4.26
C VAL A 208 0.87 -7.87 -2.92
N SER A 209 1.87 -7.62 -2.07
CA SER A 209 1.82 -6.96 -0.77
C SER A 209 1.00 -7.66 0.33
N SER A 210 0.23 -8.69 0.03
CA SER A 210 -0.44 -9.54 1.02
C SER A 210 -0.92 -10.85 0.37
N LYS A 211 -0.71 -11.99 1.03
CA LYS A 211 -1.30 -13.28 0.62
C LYS A 211 -2.79 -13.40 0.94
N ASN A 212 -3.30 -12.56 1.84
CA ASN A 212 -4.70 -12.60 2.29
C ASN A 212 -5.61 -11.77 1.37
N SER A 213 -5.04 -10.99 0.45
CA SER A 213 -5.74 -10.21 -0.55
C SER A 213 -5.22 -10.58 -1.93
N LYS A 214 -6.09 -11.06 -2.84
CA LYS A 214 -5.77 -11.21 -4.26
C LYS A 214 -5.69 -9.84 -4.94
N ALA A 215 -4.81 -8.98 -4.45
CA ALA A 215 -4.57 -7.65 -4.99
C ALA A 215 -3.80 -7.78 -6.30
N TYR A 216 -4.23 -7.04 -7.32
CA TYR A 216 -3.61 -6.99 -8.66
C TYR A 216 -2.31 -6.16 -8.67
N GLY A 217 -1.83 -5.76 -7.49
CA GLY A 217 -0.73 -4.82 -7.29
C GLY A 217 -0.80 -4.16 -5.90
N VAL A 218 0.07 -3.19 -5.66
CA VAL A 218 -0.01 -2.30 -4.51
C VAL A 218 -1.22 -1.36 -4.70
N ILE A 219 -2.13 -1.35 -3.73
CA ILE A 219 -3.32 -0.47 -3.71
C ILE A 219 -3.06 0.71 -2.77
N THR A 220 -3.26 1.95 -3.23
CA THR A 220 -3.15 3.16 -2.41
C THR A 220 -4.28 4.13 -2.75
N LYS A 221 -4.79 4.84 -1.74
CA LYS A 221 -5.97 5.72 -1.88
C LYS A 221 -5.59 7.17 -2.17
N SER A 222 -6.49 7.86 -2.84
CA SER A 222 -6.49 9.32 -2.92
C SER A 222 -6.70 9.93 -1.53
N ASP A 223 -6.29 11.18 -1.37
CA ASP A 223 -6.38 11.91 -0.09
C ASP A 223 -7.85 12.06 0.37
N ASP A 224 -8.81 12.08 -0.55
CA ASP A 224 -10.26 12.09 -0.27
C ASP A 224 -10.88 10.68 -0.11
N GLY A 225 -10.09 9.62 -0.35
CA GLY A 225 -10.54 8.22 -0.26
C GLY A 225 -11.48 7.74 -1.37
N LEU A 226 -11.74 8.55 -2.41
CA LEU A 226 -12.69 8.23 -3.47
C LEU A 226 -12.09 7.39 -4.61
N VAL A 227 -10.77 7.45 -4.80
CA VAL A 227 -10.05 6.81 -5.90
C VAL A 227 -8.95 5.91 -5.37
N ASP A 228 -8.95 4.66 -5.84
CA ASP A 228 -7.83 3.74 -5.62
C ASP A 228 -6.88 3.82 -6.83
N LEU A 229 -5.59 4.07 -6.55
CA LEU A 229 -4.51 3.81 -7.48
C LEU A 229 -3.95 2.42 -7.18
N ILE A 230 -4.04 1.53 -8.16
CA ILE A 230 -3.45 0.18 -8.10
C ILE A 230 -2.33 0.11 -9.11
N PHE A 231 -1.13 -0.30 -8.68
CA PHE A 231 -0.02 -0.52 -9.60
C PHE A 231 0.78 -1.79 -9.29
N THR A 232 1.34 -2.41 -10.32
CA THR A 232 2.24 -3.56 -10.21
C THR A 232 3.42 -3.45 -11.18
N PHE A 233 4.46 -4.26 -10.96
CA PHE A 233 5.60 -4.39 -11.86
C PHE A 233 5.56 -5.76 -12.51
N ASN A 234 5.53 -5.83 -13.84
CA ASN A 234 5.53 -7.09 -14.59
C ASN A 234 6.67 -7.09 -15.60
N TYR A 235 7.27 -8.25 -15.81
CA TYR A 235 8.16 -8.46 -16.94
C TYR A 235 7.35 -9.02 -18.10
N LEU A 236 7.13 -8.24 -19.16
CA LEU A 236 6.27 -8.59 -20.28
C LEU A 236 6.97 -8.24 -21.60
N GLN A 237 6.84 -9.11 -22.61
CA GLN A 237 7.41 -8.88 -23.95
C GLN A 237 8.90 -8.48 -23.89
N ASN A 238 9.67 -9.21 -23.06
CA ASN A 238 11.10 -8.99 -22.83
C ASN A 238 11.48 -7.62 -22.25
N GLY A 239 10.60 -6.98 -21.46
CA GLY A 239 10.95 -5.74 -20.78
C GLY A 239 10.13 -5.45 -19.53
N ASP A 240 10.68 -4.58 -18.68
CA ASP A 240 10.03 -4.14 -17.45
C ASP A 240 8.86 -3.20 -17.73
N LYS A 241 7.72 -3.50 -17.11
CA LYS A 241 6.49 -2.71 -17.21
C LYS A 241 6.00 -2.35 -15.83
N ILE A 242 5.63 -1.10 -15.63
CA ILE A 242 4.65 -0.74 -14.61
C ILE A 242 3.26 -0.90 -15.23
N VAL A 243 2.33 -1.48 -14.48
CA VAL A 243 0.94 -1.68 -14.90
C VAL A 243 0.03 -1.01 -13.89
N PHE A 244 -0.88 -0.17 -14.37
CA PHE A 244 -1.86 0.54 -13.56
C PHE A 244 -3.24 -0.05 -13.78
N TYR A 245 -4.00 -0.21 -12.71
CA TYR A 245 -5.38 -0.64 -12.76
C TYR A 245 -6.31 0.41 -12.15
N PHE A 246 -7.40 0.71 -12.84
CA PHE A 246 -8.43 1.64 -12.36
C PHE A 246 -9.81 1.01 -12.41
N ASN A 247 -10.61 1.29 -11.37
CA ASN A 247 -12.03 0.99 -11.40
C ASN A 247 -12.76 2.08 -12.20
N PRO A 248 -13.40 1.75 -13.34
CA PRO A 248 -14.10 2.72 -14.18
C PRO A 248 -15.32 3.36 -13.51
N LYS A 249 -15.75 2.87 -12.32
CA LYS A 249 -16.76 3.52 -11.47
C LYS A 249 -16.18 4.66 -10.61
N GLN A 250 -14.88 4.61 -10.30
CA GLN A 250 -14.17 5.66 -9.55
C GLN A 250 -13.53 6.69 -10.49
N ILE A 251 -12.81 6.21 -11.51
CA ILE A 251 -12.04 7.07 -12.42
C ILE A 251 -11.83 6.39 -13.78
N ARG A 252 -11.80 7.20 -14.85
CA ARG A 252 -11.49 6.74 -16.21
C ARG A 252 -10.43 7.64 -16.86
N PRO A 253 -9.14 7.44 -16.52
CA PRO A 253 -8.06 8.17 -17.17
C PRO A 253 -8.14 7.98 -18.69
N ARG A 254 -7.68 8.96 -19.46
CA ARG A 254 -7.66 8.96 -20.92
C ARG A 254 -6.21 8.98 -21.42
N GLN A 255 -6.06 8.79 -22.73
CA GLN A 255 -4.78 8.99 -23.38
C GLN A 255 -4.25 10.41 -23.08
N ASN A 256 -2.94 10.50 -22.84
CA ASN A 256 -2.17 11.66 -22.40
C ASN A 256 -2.33 12.10 -20.94
N ASP A 257 -3.24 11.51 -20.17
CA ASP A 257 -3.24 11.71 -18.72
C ASP A 257 -1.94 11.16 -18.11
N LYS A 258 -1.59 11.65 -16.92
CA LYS A 258 -0.29 11.37 -16.30
C LYS A 258 -0.45 10.82 -14.90
N ILE A 259 0.41 9.88 -14.54
CA ILE A 259 0.52 9.32 -13.19
C ILE A 259 1.94 9.60 -12.70
N SER A 260 2.08 10.29 -11.58
CA SER A 260 3.36 10.68 -11.00
C SER A 260 3.56 10.09 -9.62
N PHE A 261 4.80 9.73 -9.29
CA PHE A 261 5.23 9.31 -7.96
C PHE A 261 6.33 10.27 -7.48
N LEU A 262 6.16 10.82 -6.29
CA LEU A 262 7.12 11.65 -5.58
C LEU A 262 7.75 10.84 -4.45
N PHE A 263 9.06 10.92 -4.32
CA PHE A 263 9.83 10.30 -3.25
C PHE A 263 10.29 11.36 -2.24
N GLU A 264 10.59 10.94 -0.99
CA GLU A 264 11.03 11.87 0.07
C GLU A 264 12.35 12.56 -0.25
N SER A 265 13.20 11.94 -1.08
CA SER A 265 14.43 12.54 -1.59
C SER A 265 14.22 13.58 -2.70
N GLY A 266 12.97 13.79 -3.14
CA GLY A 266 12.58 14.85 -4.09
C GLY A 266 12.48 14.41 -5.55
N GLU A 267 12.91 13.19 -5.89
CA GLU A 267 12.76 12.64 -7.23
C GLU A 267 11.29 12.44 -7.58
N VAL A 268 10.96 12.71 -8.85
CA VAL A 268 9.62 12.51 -9.40
C VAL A 268 9.72 11.61 -10.62
N ILE A 269 8.93 10.54 -10.62
CA ILE A 269 8.74 9.67 -11.78
C ILE A 269 7.36 10.00 -12.36
N GLU A 270 7.26 10.28 -13.66
CA GLU A 270 6.00 10.56 -14.35
C GLU A 270 5.77 9.56 -15.48
N PHE A 271 4.58 8.95 -15.53
CA PHE A 271 4.13 8.05 -16.58
C PHE A 271 2.99 8.72 -17.35
N ARG A 272 3.19 8.99 -18.65
CA ARG A 272 2.12 9.41 -19.56
C ARG A 272 1.38 8.18 -20.08
N LEU A 273 0.04 8.19 -20.08
CA LEU A 273 -0.78 7.13 -20.63
C LEU A 273 -0.83 7.26 -22.16
N ILE A 274 -0.01 6.49 -22.88
CA ILE A 274 0.16 6.65 -24.34
C ILE A 274 -0.90 5.85 -25.13
N SER A 275 -1.47 4.79 -24.54
CA SER A 275 -2.44 3.92 -25.19
C SER A 275 -3.78 3.91 -24.46
N ASN A 276 -4.84 3.55 -25.18
CA ASN A 276 -6.12 3.21 -24.56
C ASN A 276 -5.96 2.04 -23.58
N PRO A 277 -6.80 1.96 -22.54
CA PRO A 277 -6.76 0.87 -21.59
C PRO A 277 -7.17 -0.46 -22.24
N VAL A 278 -6.60 -1.55 -21.74
CA VAL A 278 -7.16 -2.88 -21.94
C VAL A 278 -8.28 -3.07 -20.91
N ILE A 279 -9.46 -3.47 -21.38
CA ILE A 279 -10.62 -3.72 -20.51
C ILE A 279 -10.55 -5.17 -20.04
N ILE A 280 -10.51 -5.37 -18.71
CA ILE A 280 -10.49 -6.70 -18.09
C ILE A 280 -11.81 -6.90 -17.35
N GLN A 281 -12.57 -7.93 -17.73
CA GLN A 281 -13.80 -8.34 -17.04
C GLN A 281 -13.47 -9.39 -15.98
N LYS A 282 -13.85 -9.13 -14.73
CA LYS A 282 -13.70 -10.09 -13.63
C LYS A 282 -14.87 -11.07 -13.58
N LYS A 283 -14.69 -12.19 -12.87
CA LYS A 283 -15.71 -13.23 -12.67
C LYS A 283 -17.04 -12.72 -12.06
N ASN A 284 -17.03 -11.53 -11.44
CA ASN A 284 -18.21 -10.91 -10.81
C ASN A 284 -18.76 -9.75 -11.64
N ASP A 285 -18.48 -9.69 -12.96
CA ASP A 285 -18.83 -8.58 -13.87
C ASP A 285 -18.23 -7.20 -13.52
N ASP A 286 -17.35 -7.14 -12.53
CA ASP A 286 -16.56 -5.93 -12.30
C ASP A 286 -15.53 -5.74 -13.42
N ILE A 287 -15.55 -4.56 -14.00
CA ILE A 287 -14.63 -4.14 -15.06
C ILE A 287 -13.45 -3.41 -14.43
N VAL A 288 -12.25 -3.66 -14.95
CA VAL A 288 -11.03 -2.91 -14.60
C VAL A 288 -10.36 -2.41 -15.88
N LEU A 289 -9.88 -1.17 -15.84
CA LEU A 289 -9.09 -0.57 -16.90
C LEU A 289 -7.61 -0.79 -16.61
N GLU A 290 -6.89 -1.45 -17.51
CA GLU A 290 -5.46 -1.72 -17.40
C GLU A 290 -4.64 -0.81 -18.34
N TYR A 291 -3.65 -0.13 -17.79
CA TYR A 291 -2.66 0.65 -18.53
C TYR A 291 -1.26 0.10 -18.30
N LYS A 292 -0.42 0.11 -19.34
CA LYS A 292 0.97 -0.38 -19.27
C LYS A 292 1.93 0.68 -19.74
N SER A 293 3.00 0.87 -18.99
CA SER A 293 4.11 1.76 -19.36
C SER A 293 5.43 1.06 -19.09
N SER A 294 6.44 1.31 -19.92
CA SER A 294 7.81 0.88 -19.60
C SER A 294 8.34 1.63 -18.39
N ILE A 295 9.15 0.94 -17.58
CA ILE A 295 9.83 1.50 -16.41
C ILE A 295 11.33 1.26 -16.55
N THR A 296 12.14 2.24 -16.17
CA THR A 296 13.61 2.11 -16.25
C THR A 296 14.18 1.42 -15.03
N LYS A 297 15.43 0.96 -15.16
CA LYS A 297 16.21 0.43 -14.04
C LYS A 297 16.27 1.42 -12.86
N SER A 298 16.63 2.67 -13.14
CA SER A 298 16.76 3.72 -12.13
C SER A 298 15.43 4.03 -11.44
N GLU A 299 14.32 3.97 -12.17
CA GLU A 299 12.97 4.15 -11.62
C GLU A 299 12.55 2.99 -10.71
N LEU A 300 12.85 1.75 -11.09
CA LEU A 300 12.65 0.58 -10.23
C LEU A 300 13.50 0.67 -8.95
N GLU A 301 14.75 1.12 -9.07
CA GLU A 301 15.65 1.33 -7.93
C GLU A 301 15.13 2.42 -6.98
N LEU A 302 14.46 3.46 -7.49
CA LEU A 302 13.77 4.44 -6.64
C LEU A 302 12.67 3.77 -5.81
N PHE A 303 11.82 2.96 -6.44
CA PHE A 303 10.78 2.21 -5.72
C PHE A 303 11.36 1.27 -4.67
N ALA A 304 12.46 0.57 -4.95
CA ALA A 304 13.07 -0.39 -4.03
C ALA A 304 13.80 0.30 -2.85
N ASN A 305 14.46 1.43 -3.10
CA ASN A 305 15.44 1.98 -2.17
C ASN A 305 15.02 3.30 -1.51
N LYS A 306 14.12 4.09 -2.11
CA LYS A 306 13.69 5.39 -1.59
C LYS A 306 12.34 5.31 -0.90
N GLU A 307 12.10 6.25 0.01
CA GLU A 307 10.81 6.36 0.69
C GLU A 307 9.79 7.05 -0.20
N PHE A 308 8.66 6.38 -0.40
CA PHE A 308 7.54 6.90 -1.17
C PHE A 308 6.82 8.02 -0.40
N LYS A 309 6.71 9.20 -1.02
CA LYS A 309 6.06 10.37 -0.43
C LYS A 309 4.59 10.48 -0.82
N LYS A 310 4.29 10.66 -2.10
CA LYS A 310 2.90 10.81 -2.61
C LYS A 310 2.82 10.41 -4.07
N TRP A 311 1.61 10.17 -4.56
CA TRP A 311 1.33 10.05 -5.98
C TRP A 311 0.35 11.13 -6.44
N LYS A 312 0.35 11.39 -7.75
CA LYS A 312 -0.55 12.32 -8.40
C LYS A 312 -1.08 11.72 -9.70
N ILE A 313 -2.38 11.87 -9.96
CA ILE A 313 -2.97 11.65 -11.29
C ILE A 313 -3.37 13.01 -11.85
N ASN A 314 -2.85 13.37 -13.02
CA ASN A 314 -3.23 14.58 -13.74
C ASN A 314 -4.13 14.18 -14.92
N LEU A 315 -5.41 14.56 -14.82
CA LEU A 315 -6.43 14.40 -15.84
C LEU A 315 -6.39 15.62 -16.76
N VAL A 316 -5.59 15.54 -17.81
CA VAL A 316 -5.21 16.70 -18.65
C VAL A 316 -6.43 17.29 -19.34
N ASN A 317 -7.35 16.45 -19.82
CA ASN A 317 -8.56 16.88 -20.50
C ASN A 317 -9.57 17.57 -19.57
N GLU A 318 -9.51 17.23 -18.27
CA GLU A 318 -10.44 17.73 -17.25
C GLU A 318 -9.80 18.88 -16.44
N ASN A 319 -8.52 19.18 -16.70
CA ASN A 319 -7.69 20.12 -15.94
C ASN A 319 -7.82 19.89 -14.42
N CYS A 320 -7.79 18.62 -14.02
CA CYS A 320 -7.99 18.17 -12.65
C CYS A 320 -6.79 17.35 -12.19
N GLU A 321 -6.42 17.51 -10.92
CA GLU A 321 -5.37 16.72 -10.28
C GLU A 321 -5.95 15.98 -9.09
N ILE A 322 -5.62 14.69 -8.98
CA ILE A 322 -5.97 13.83 -7.85
C ILE A 322 -4.68 13.48 -7.14
N LEU A 323 -4.62 13.76 -5.84
CA LEU A 323 -3.49 13.45 -4.98
C LEU A 323 -3.81 12.24 -4.12
N GLY A 324 -2.78 11.47 -3.78
CA GLY A 324 -2.91 10.36 -2.86
C GLY A 324 -1.57 9.87 -2.33
N GLY A 325 -1.63 8.76 -1.61
CA GLY A 325 -0.44 8.12 -1.05
C GLY A 325 -0.28 8.26 0.45
N GLU A 326 -1.26 8.83 1.15
CA GLU A 326 -1.28 8.85 2.62
C GLU A 326 -1.66 7.50 3.21
N ASN A 327 -2.59 6.78 2.56
CA ASN A 327 -3.11 5.52 3.07
C ASN A 327 -3.02 4.38 2.04
N GLY A 328 -2.77 3.18 2.53
CA GLY A 328 -2.92 1.94 1.78
C GLY A 328 -4.38 1.62 1.50
N GLY A 329 -4.63 0.88 0.43
CA GLY A 329 -5.97 0.47 0.00
C GLY A 329 -6.54 -0.73 0.75
N ILE A 330 -5.72 -1.46 1.50
CA ILE A 330 -6.13 -2.63 2.27
C ILE A 330 -5.63 -2.53 3.70
N ILE A 331 -6.37 -3.17 4.61
CA ILE A 331 -6.15 -3.12 6.06
C ILE A 331 -4.78 -3.64 6.53
N ASP A 332 -4.17 -4.57 5.80
CA ASP A 332 -2.86 -5.14 6.17
C ASP A 332 -1.73 -4.09 6.12
N TYR A 333 -1.89 -3.03 5.30
CA TYR A 333 -0.91 -1.95 5.15
C TYR A 333 -1.58 -0.56 5.04
N GLU A 334 -2.72 -0.36 5.69
CA GLU A 334 -3.50 0.88 5.58
C GLU A 334 -2.70 2.13 6.01
N SER A 335 -1.84 2.01 7.02
CA SER A 335 -1.02 3.12 7.49
C SER A 335 0.04 3.55 6.47
N LYS A 336 0.38 4.84 6.46
CA LYS A 336 1.43 5.42 5.62
C LYS A 336 2.77 4.67 5.69
N SER A 337 3.22 4.34 6.90
CA SER A 337 4.48 3.64 7.13
C SER A 337 4.47 2.24 6.52
N ASN A 338 3.36 1.51 6.67
CA ASN A 338 3.22 0.19 6.05
C ASN A 338 3.09 0.29 4.53
N LEU A 339 2.40 1.31 4.00
CA LEU A 339 2.36 1.58 2.56
C LEU A 339 3.77 1.79 1.98
N ILE A 340 4.60 2.62 2.62
CA ILE A 340 6.00 2.81 2.20
C ILE A 340 6.76 1.48 2.23
N THR A 341 6.57 0.70 3.29
CA THR A 341 7.22 -0.60 3.47
C THR A 341 6.85 -1.58 2.37
N VAL A 342 5.57 -1.71 2.01
CA VAL A 342 5.13 -2.62 0.95
C VAL A 342 5.62 -2.17 -0.43
N ILE A 343 5.66 -0.87 -0.71
CA ILE A 343 6.19 -0.34 -1.98
C ILE A 343 7.68 -0.69 -2.12
N LYS A 344 8.48 -0.41 -1.08
CA LYS A 344 9.91 -0.73 -1.07
C LYS A 344 10.18 -2.22 -1.22
N LYS A 345 9.48 -3.03 -0.41
CA LYS A 345 9.60 -4.48 -0.47
C LYS A 345 9.23 -5.00 -1.85
N PHE A 346 8.12 -4.54 -2.42
CA PHE A 346 7.68 -5.02 -3.73
C PHE A 346 8.66 -4.64 -4.86
N GLY A 347 9.20 -3.42 -4.84
CA GLY A 347 10.27 -3.02 -5.77
C GLY A 347 11.50 -3.93 -5.67
N ALA A 348 11.96 -4.22 -4.45
CA ALA A 348 13.10 -5.11 -4.23
C ALA A 348 12.82 -6.56 -4.64
N ASP A 349 11.64 -7.10 -4.28
CA ASP A 349 11.22 -8.46 -4.63
C ASP A 349 11.07 -8.61 -6.16
N TYR A 350 10.54 -7.61 -6.85
CA TYR A 350 10.46 -7.61 -8.31
C TYR A 350 11.85 -7.71 -8.95
N ILE A 351 12.77 -6.82 -8.57
CA ILE A 351 14.14 -6.82 -9.11
C ILE A 351 14.82 -8.17 -8.89
N SER A 352 14.74 -8.71 -7.66
CA SER A 352 15.29 -10.02 -7.31
C SER A 352 14.67 -11.17 -8.14
N THR A 353 13.35 -11.12 -8.35
CA THR A 353 12.62 -12.13 -9.12
C THR A 353 13.03 -12.10 -10.59
N VAL A 354 13.17 -10.93 -11.20
CA VAL A 354 13.60 -10.80 -12.59
C VAL A 354 15.03 -11.31 -12.77
N LEU A 355 15.96 -10.86 -11.92
CA LEU A 355 17.37 -11.27 -11.98
C LEU A 355 17.57 -12.78 -11.80
N SER A 356 16.74 -13.44 -10.99
CA SER A 356 16.82 -14.88 -10.76
C SER A 356 16.17 -15.74 -11.86
N ASN A 357 15.27 -15.16 -12.68
CA ASN A 357 14.47 -15.93 -13.64
C ASN A 357 14.76 -15.60 -15.11
N ILE A 358 15.35 -14.44 -15.39
CA ILE A 358 15.67 -13.96 -16.73
C ILE A 358 17.20 -13.91 -16.90
N SER A 359 17.77 -14.90 -17.58
CA SER A 359 19.23 -15.07 -17.72
C SER A 359 19.90 -13.92 -18.50
N ASP A 360 19.24 -13.41 -19.54
CA ASP A 360 19.75 -12.33 -20.40
C ASP A 360 19.02 -11.01 -20.14
N TYR A 361 18.80 -10.68 -18.87
CA TYR A 361 18.05 -9.50 -18.49
C TYR A 361 18.76 -8.21 -18.93
N GLN A 362 18.09 -7.42 -19.78
CA GLN A 362 18.55 -6.12 -20.26
C GLN A 362 17.48 -5.06 -19.92
N PRO A 363 17.62 -4.37 -18.76
CA PRO A 363 16.70 -3.30 -18.41
C PRO A 363 16.89 -2.09 -19.32
N ILE A 364 15.84 -1.29 -19.49
CA ILE A 364 15.97 0.01 -20.17
C ILE A 364 16.57 1.04 -19.20
N GLU A 365 17.59 1.76 -19.65
CA GLU A 365 18.26 2.80 -18.83
C GLU A 365 17.56 4.16 -18.93
N THR A 366 17.06 4.47 -20.13
CA THR A 366 16.29 5.68 -20.40
C THR A 366 14.99 5.29 -21.07
N ARG A 367 13.92 6.00 -20.74
CA ARG A 367 12.74 5.99 -21.61
C ARG A 367 13.14 6.76 -22.85
N ASP A 368 12.90 6.20 -24.04
CA ASP A 368 13.00 6.97 -25.26
C ASP A 368 12.19 8.25 -25.08
N SER A 369 12.89 9.39 -24.97
CA SER A 369 12.32 10.72 -24.96
C SER A 369 11.76 11.10 -26.34
N ASN A 370 11.51 10.13 -27.21
CA ASN A 370 10.85 10.27 -28.50
C ASN A 370 9.33 10.54 -28.37
N LEU A 371 8.93 11.14 -27.25
CA LEU A 371 7.78 12.02 -27.14
C LEU A 371 8.22 13.50 -27.09
N ARG A 372 9.20 13.89 -27.91
CA ARG A 372 9.15 15.22 -28.52
C ARG A 372 8.08 15.24 -29.60
N THR A 373 6.82 15.13 -29.21
CA THR A 373 5.68 15.56 -30.04
C THR A 373 4.63 16.32 -29.24
N ASP A 374 5.02 17.07 -28.22
CA ASP A 374 4.16 18.13 -27.64
C ASP A 374 4.09 19.40 -28.51
N LYS A 375 4.28 19.27 -29.85
CA LYS A 375 4.20 20.41 -30.80
C LYS A 375 3.66 20.04 -32.20
N LYS A 376 2.99 18.90 -32.39
CA LYS A 376 2.37 18.58 -33.70
C LYS A 376 0.86 18.79 -33.74
N ASP A 377 0.15 18.58 -32.62
CA ASP A 377 -1.31 18.71 -32.60
C ASP A 377 -1.82 20.12 -32.28
N ASP A 378 -0.92 21.05 -31.99
CA ASP A 378 -1.25 22.48 -31.81
C ASP A 378 -1.13 23.28 -33.11
N ILE A 379 -0.62 22.68 -34.19
CA ILE A 379 -0.55 23.33 -35.49
C ILE A 379 -1.97 23.46 -36.05
N CYS A 380 -2.40 24.71 -36.25
CA CYS A 380 -3.69 25.03 -36.83
C CYS A 380 -3.48 26.05 -37.96
N PHE A 381 -4.38 26.06 -38.92
CA PHE A 381 -4.35 26.98 -40.03
C PHE A 381 -5.58 27.87 -39.98
N VAL A 382 -5.43 29.15 -40.29
CA VAL A 382 -6.55 30.01 -40.68
C VAL A 382 -6.63 29.97 -42.20
N TYR A 383 -7.81 29.76 -42.77
CA TYR A 383 -8.02 29.66 -44.19
C TYR A 383 -9.11 30.61 -44.70
N LEU A 384 -9.02 30.91 -45.99
CA LEU A 384 -10.05 31.55 -46.79
C LEU A 384 -10.49 30.55 -47.87
N MET A 385 -11.78 30.21 -47.89
CA MET A 385 -12.39 29.41 -48.95
C MET A 385 -13.44 30.24 -49.70
N HIS A 386 -13.69 29.93 -50.96
CA HIS A 386 -14.64 30.62 -51.84
C HIS A 386 -15.68 29.63 -52.36
N ASP A 387 -16.96 29.91 -52.19
CA ASP A 387 -18.06 29.16 -52.81
C ASP A 387 -18.38 29.79 -54.18
N THR A 388 -17.83 29.19 -55.23
CA THR A 388 -17.96 29.69 -56.61
C THR A 388 -19.41 29.69 -57.12
N ALA A 389 -20.34 29.01 -56.45
CA ALA A 389 -21.74 28.97 -56.85
C ALA A 389 -22.53 30.23 -56.44
N ASN A 390 -22.10 30.93 -55.38
CA ASN A 390 -22.79 32.13 -54.88
C ASN A 390 -21.86 33.34 -54.65
N GLY A 391 -20.55 33.17 -54.80
CA GLY A 391 -19.57 34.24 -54.63
C GLY A 391 -19.20 34.55 -53.19
N TYR A 392 -19.66 33.76 -52.22
CA TYR A 392 -19.39 34.00 -50.80
C TYR A 392 -18.11 33.33 -50.32
N TYR A 393 -17.52 33.92 -49.28
CA TYR A 393 -16.25 33.48 -48.73
C TYR A 393 -16.40 32.96 -47.30
N LYS A 394 -15.62 31.95 -46.97
CA LYS A 394 -15.55 31.37 -45.63
C LYS A 394 -14.18 31.63 -45.01
N ILE A 395 -14.18 32.27 -43.83
CA ILE A 395 -12.98 32.45 -43.01
C ILE A 395 -13.09 31.48 -41.83
N GLY A 396 -12.18 30.53 -41.71
CA GLY A 396 -12.25 29.55 -40.63
C GLY A 396 -10.90 28.93 -40.29
N ILE A 397 -10.90 28.01 -39.32
CA ILE A 397 -9.70 27.32 -38.88
C ILE A 397 -9.77 25.80 -39.07
N SER A 398 -8.62 25.19 -39.35
CA SER A 398 -8.49 23.73 -39.46
C SER A 398 -7.04 23.29 -39.24
N ASN A 399 -6.85 22.09 -38.70
CA ASN A 399 -5.54 21.43 -38.69
C ASN A 399 -5.12 20.93 -40.09
N LYS A 400 -6.07 20.75 -41.01
CA LYS A 400 -5.85 20.26 -42.38
C LYS A 400 -6.82 20.96 -43.37
N PRO A 401 -6.55 22.19 -43.82
CA PRO A 401 -7.43 22.96 -44.72
C PRO A 401 -7.87 22.21 -45.98
N TYR A 402 -6.95 21.51 -46.66
CA TYR A 402 -7.27 20.69 -47.83
C TYR A 402 -8.23 19.53 -47.53
N TYR A 403 -8.14 18.93 -46.33
CA TYR A 403 -9.10 17.91 -45.92
C TYR A 403 -10.47 18.53 -45.62
N ARG A 404 -10.46 19.72 -44.98
CA ARG A 404 -11.68 20.47 -44.67
C ARG A 404 -12.43 20.89 -45.93
N GLU A 405 -11.72 21.33 -46.97
CA GLU A 405 -12.25 21.62 -48.30
C GLU A 405 -12.99 20.40 -48.85
N ARG A 406 -12.34 19.23 -48.89
CA ARG A 406 -12.97 17.98 -49.36
C ARG A 406 -14.24 17.59 -48.58
N THR A 407 -14.24 17.81 -47.26
CA THR A 407 -15.45 17.58 -46.44
C THR A 407 -16.57 18.54 -46.82
N LEU A 408 -16.28 19.81 -47.06
CA LEU A 408 -17.29 20.79 -47.50
C LEU A 408 -17.77 20.52 -48.92
N GLN A 409 -16.87 20.10 -49.82
CA GLN A 409 -17.19 19.71 -51.20
C GLN A 409 -18.12 18.50 -51.28
N SER A 410 -18.15 17.65 -50.24
CA SER A 410 -19.09 16.53 -50.16
C SER A 410 -20.55 17.00 -50.07
N GLU A 411 -20.79 18.20 -49.54
CA GLU A 411 -22.11 18.84 -49.52
C GLU A 411 -22.27 19.87 -50.65
N LYS A 412 -21.20 20.61 -50.97
CA LYS A 412 -21.18 21.69 -51.98
C LYS A 412 -19.88 21.67 -52.80
N PRO A 413 -19.86 21.01 -53.98
CA PRO A 413 -18.64 20.84 -54.79
C PRO A 413 -17.96 22.13 -55.25
N ALA A 414 -18.68 23.25 -55.25
CA ALA A 414 -18.23 24.56 -55.73
C ALA A 414 -17.28 25.32 -54.77
N ILE A 415 -16.96 24.74 -53.60
CA ILE A 415 -16.10 25.37 -52.59
C ILE A 415 -14.62 25.10 -52.90
N GLU A 416 -13.82 26.16 -52.97
CA GLU A 416 -12.38 26.10 -53.26
C GLU A 416 -11.55 26.79 -52.16
N LEU A 417 -10.41 26.21 -51.80
CA LEU A 417 -9.44 26.82 -50.88
C LEU A 417 -8.59 27.88 -51.59
N ILE A 418 -8.73 29.15 -51.19
CA ILE A 418 -8.03 30.29 -51.80
C ILE A 418 -6.68 30.55 -51.12
N ALA A 419 -6.66 30.57 -49.79
CA ALA A 419 -5.44 30.82 -49.02
C ALA A 419 -5.50 30.13 -47.66
N SER A 420 -4.33 29.82 -47.09
CA SER A 420 -4.24 29.37 -45.70
C SER A 420 -2.89 29.71 -45.09
N LYS A 421 -2.91 30.12 -43.81
CA LYS A 421 -1.73 30.45 -43.02
C LYS A 421 -1.57 29.49 -41.87
N LYS A 422 -0.35 28.95 -41.72
CA LYS A 422 0.00 28.03 -40.64
C LYS A 422 0.34 28.79 -39.36
N PHE A 423 -0.26 28.39 -38.24
CA PHE A 423 0.05 28.88 -36.91
C PHE A 423 0.62 27.74 -36.05
N PRO A 424 1.57 28.05 -35.14
CA PRO A 424 2.20 27.03 -34.30
C PRO A 424 1.31 26.52 -33.15
N VAL A 425 0.25 27.27 -32.81
CA VAL A 425 -0.67 26.98 -31.69
C VAL A 425 -2.10 27.34 -32.10
N ARG A 426 -3.08 26.47 -31.79
CA ARG A 426 -4.48 26.64 -32.19
C ARG A 426 -5.09 27.94 -31.67
N LYS A 427 -4.77 28.30 -30.42
CA LYS A 427 -5.24 29.53 -29.79
C LYS A 427 -4.83 30.80 -30.54
N ILE A 428 -3.68 30.79 -31.22
CA ILE A 428 -3.24 31.91 -32.06
C ILE A 428 -4.07 31.97 -33.34
N ALA A 429 -4.34 30.82 -33.97
CA ALA A 429 -5.23 30.74 -35.13
C ALA A 429 -6.66 31.20 -34.78
N GLU A 430 -7.20 30.80 -33.63
CA GLU A 430 -8.51 31.24 -33.14
C GLU A 430 -8.55 32.76 -32.89
N SER A 431 -7.51 33.31 -32.26
CA SER A 431 -7.43 34.75 -32.06
C SER A 431 -7.33 35.52 -33.39
N PHE A 432 -6.59 34.99 -34.35
CA PHE A 432 -6.41 35.61 -35.66
C PHE A 432 -7.68 35.54 -36.51
N GLU A 433 -8.35 34.38 -36.53
CA GLU A 433 -9.65 34.21 -37.18
C GLU A 433 -10.70 35.13 -36.57
N LYS A 434 -10.79 35.21 -35.25
CA LYS A 434 -11.67 36.15 -34.54
C LYS A 434 -11.39 37.60 -34.92
N SER A 435 -10.12 37.98 -35.07
CA SER A 435 -9.76 39.33 -35.54
C SER A 435 -10.27 39.59 -36.96
N LEU A 436 -10.08 38.67 -37.91
CA LEU A 436 -10.62 38.82 -39.27
C LEU A 436 -12.15 38.91 -39.26
N HIS A 437 -12.78 38.03 -38.50
CA HIS A 437 -14.22 38.00 -38.29
C HIS A 437 -14.78 39.32 -37.75
N ASN A 438 -14.06 39.98 -36.84
CA ASN A 438 -14.44 41.28 -36.31
C ASN A 438 -14.20 42.42 -37.32
N VAL A 439 -13.13 42.33 -38.13
CA VAL A 439 -12.81 43.33 -39.16
C VAL A 439 -13.86 43.37 -40.26
N TYR A 440 -14.43 42.22 -40.62
CA TYR A 440 -15.43 42.06 -41.68
C TYR A 440 -16.83 41.72 -41.15
N ASP A 441 -17.13 42.10 -39.90
CA ASP A 441 -18.40 41.74 -39.25
C ASP A 441 -19.62 42.36 -39.96
N ASP A 442 -19.45 43.56 -40.52
CA ASP A 442 -20.45 44.26 -41.33
C ASP A 442 -20.76 43.54 -42.66
N LYS A 443 -19.86 42.67 -43.11
CA LYS A 443 -19.97 41.85 -44.32
C LYS A 443 -20.31 40.39 -44.01
N ARG A 444 -20.55 40.06 -42.73
CA ARG A 444 -20.87 38.70 -42.29
C ARG A 444 -22.31 38.33 -42.62
N LEU A 445 -22.49 37.18 -43.27
CA LEU A 445 -23.80 36.63 -43.60
C LEU A 445 -24.33 35.74 -42.47
N ARG A 446 -23.81 34.51 -42.38
CA ARG A 446 -24.24 33.53 -41.37
C ARG A 446 -23.07 32.64 -40.96
N GLY A 447 -22.80 32.62 -39.65
CA GLY A 447 -21.68 31.87 -39.08
C GLY A 447 -20.35 32.41 -39.58
N GLU A 448 -19.59 31.56 -40.27
CA GLU A 448 -18.25 31.86 -40.77
C GLU A 448 -18.23 32.31 -42.25
N TRP A 449 -19.40 32.67 -42.81
CA TRP A 449 -19.55 33.08 -44.22
C TRP A 449 -19.74 34.59 -44.38
N PHE A 450 -19.10 35.17 -45.37
CA PHE A 450 -18.99 36.61 -45.61
C PHE A 450 -19.20 36.95 -47.10
N GLU A 451 -19.78 38.12 -47.35
CA GLU A 451 -19.89 38.74 -48.67
C GLU A 451 -18.73 39.73 -48.86
N LEU A 452 -17.62 39.25 -49.43
CA LEU A 452 -16.37 40.01 -49.54
C LEU A 452 -16.17 40.54 -50.96
N ASP A 453 -15.70 41.78 -51.08
CA ASP A 453 -15.28 42.37 -52.35
C ASP A 453 -13.83 42.01 -52.71
N GLU A 454 -13.40 42.37 -53.93
CA GLU A 454 -12.05 42.05 -54.41
C GLU A 454 -10.93 42.64 -53.53
N ASN A 455 -11.15 43.82 -52.93
CA ASN A 455 -10.17 44.45 -52.05
C ASN A 455 -10.09 43.73 -50.71
N ASP A 456 -11.24 43.33 -50.13
CA ASP A 456 -11.28 42.53 -48.91
C ASP A 456 -10.53 41.21 -49.08
N VAL A 457 -10.81 40.48 -50.16
CA VAL A 457 -10.18 39.19 -50.46
C VAL A 457 -8.68 39.38 -50.58
N LYS A 458 -8.22 40.42 -51.27
CA LYS A 458 -6.79 40.74 -51.38
C LYS A 458 -6.15 41.02 -50.02
N ASN A 459 -6.81 41.82 -49.17
CA ASN A 459 -6.32 42.16 -47.83
C ASN A 459 -6.22 40.94 -46.91
N ILE A 460 -7.19 40.02 -46.98
CA ILE A 460 -7.16 38.76 -46.23
C ILE A 460 -6.05 37.85 -46.77
N ILE A 461 -5.92 37.71 -48.08
CA ILE A 461 -4.84 36.92 -48.68
C ILE A 461 -3.48 37.46 -48.26
N GLU A 462 -3.28 38.78 -48.24
CA GLU A 462 -2.04 39.40 -47.76
C GLU A 462 -1.80 39.12 -46.27
N SER A 463 -2.85 39.14 -45.44
CA SER A 463 -2.77 38.80 -44.01
C SER A 463 -2.46 37.30 -43.77
N LEU A 464 -2.85 36.44 -44.72
CA LEU A 464 -2.65 34.99 -44.72
C LEU A 464 -1.37 34.52 -45.44
N LYS A 465 -0.58 35.43 -46.02
CA LYS A 465 0.82 35.16 -46.39
C LYS A 465 1.69 35.11 -45.14
#